data_AF-A0A1Q5PTW6-F1
#
_entry.id   AF-A0A1Q5PTW6-F1
#
_cell.length_a   1.000
_cell.length_b   1.000
_cell.length_c   1.000
_cell.angle_alpha   90.00
_cell.angle_beta   90.00
_cell.angle_gamma   90.00
#
_symmetry.space_group_name_H-M   'P 1'
#
loop_
_entity.id
_entity.type
_entity.pdbx_description
1 polymer ?
#
loop_
_entity_poly.entity_id
_entity_poly.type
_entity_poly.pdbx_seq_one_letter_code
_entity_poly.pdbx_strand_id
1 'polypeptide(L)'
;MRRDDEFDELISQVADDPEFSRLGAGRAGAVGAPAAGPRDYVLADPADDFVPTAPPISSGARSRVVAGWLLLGGGLILAVLASVFLTGLARSLVGLPGLAGLAVGFVLLLTSMRRASAADADDGAVV
;
A
#
# COMPACT_ATOMS: atom_id res chain seq x y z
N MET A 1 47.52 11.66 -36.32
CA MET A 1 46.51 10.94 -37.13
C MET A 1 47.13 9.62 -37.57
N ARG A 2 47.01 8.57 -36.75
CA ARG A 2 47.51 7.20 -37.02
C ARG A 2 46.78 6.13 -36.18
N ARG A 3 45.66 6.50 -35.53
CA ARG A 3 45.00 5.65 -34.51
C ARG A 3 43.68 5.06 -35.00
N ASP A 4 43.16 5.58 -36.10
CA ASP A 4 41.87 5.16 -36.66
C ASP A 4 42.04 3.92 -37.56
N ASP A 5 43.18 3.80 -38.25
CA ASP A 5 43.50 2.67 -39.14
C ASP A 5 43.69 1.33 -38.38
N GLU A 6 44.27 1.38 -37.17
CA GLU A 6 44.47 0.18 -36.33
C GLU A 6 43.13 -0.40 -35.82
N PHE A 7 42.14 0.48 -35.63
CA PHE A 7 40.83 0.07 -35.12
C PHE A 7 40.01 -0.63 -36.20
N ASP A 8 40.09 -0.16 -37.44
CA ASP A 8 39.46 -0.81 -38.60
C ASP A 8 40.13 -2.16 -38.93
N GLU A 9 41.44 -2.27 -38.73
CA GLU A 9 42.17 -3.54 -38.90
C GLU A 9 41.73 -4.58 -37.84
N LEU A 10 41.57 -4.17 -36.58
CA LEU A 10 41.04 -5.04 -35.53
C LEU A 10 39.60 -5.49 -35.79
N ILE A 11 38.75 -4.61 -36.32
CA ILE A 11 37.36 -4.95 -36.65
C ILE A 11 37.31 -5.96 -37.80
N SER A 12 38.13 -5.79 -38.83
CA SER A 12 38.18 -6.74 -39.94
C SER A 12 38.75 -8.10 -39.52
N GLN A 13 39.77 -8.11 -38.65
CA GLN A 13 40.35 -9.34 -38.12
C GLN A 13 39.37 -10.14 -37.24
N VAL A 14 38.52 -9.46 -36.46
CA VAL A 14 37.46 -10.11 -35.65
C VAL A 14 36.32 -10.61 -36.53
N ALA A 15 35.98 -9.90 -37.61
CA ALA A 15 34.94 -10.30 -38.54
C ALA A 15 35.29 -11.57 -39.33
N ASP A 16 36.57 -11.76 -39.65
CA ASP A 16 37.08 -12.94 -40.37
C ASP A 16 37.43 -14.13 -39.44
N ASP A 17 37.23 -14.01 -38.13
CA ASP A 17 37.51 -15.10 -37.19
C ASP A 17 36.44 -16.21 -37.28
N PRO A 18 36.82 -17.44 -37.68
CA PRO A 18 35.89 -18.57 -37.75
C PRO A 18 35.34 -18.98 -36.38
N GLU A 19 36.01 -18.66 -35.27
CA GLU A 19 35.49 -18.90 -33.92
C GLU A 19 34.37 -17.92 -33.57
N PHE A 20 34.49 -16.65 -33.99
CA PHE A 20 33.44 -15.65 -33.81
C PHE A 20 32.17 -16.03 -34.60
N SER A 21 32.35 -16.55 -35.82
CA SER A 21 31.26 -17.11 -36.64
C SER A 21 30.59 -18.34 -35.99
N ARG A 22 31.35 -19.17 -35.24
CA ARG A 22 30.80 -20.32 -34.51
C ARG A 22 29.96 -19.91 -33.30
N LEU A 23 30.29 -18.82 -32.63
CA LEU A 23 29.49 -18.27 -31.52
C LEU A 23 28.11 -17.77 -32.00
N GLY A 24 28.03 -17.24 -33.21
CA GLY A 24 26.76 -16.88 -33.86
C GLY A 24 25.98 -18.09 -34.39
N ALA A 25 26.67 -19.06 -34.98
CA ALA A 25 26.05 -20.26 -35.58
C ALA A 25 25.57 -21.29 -34.54
N GLY A 26 26.18 -21.35 -33.35
CA GLY A 26 25.76 -22.24 -32.26
C GLY A 26 24.36 -21.96 -31.71
N ARG A 27 23.78 -20.78 -32.02
CA ARG A 27 22.42 -20.41 -31.62
C ARG A 27 21.35 -20.77 -32.67
N ALA A 28 21.75 -21.12 -33.89
CA ALA A 28 20.82 -21.36 -35.01
C ALA A 28 20.50 -22.84 -35.27
N GLY A 29 21.09 -23.78 -34.52
CA GLY A 29 21.09 -25.21 -34.87
C GLY A 29 20.30 -26.18 -33.99
N ALA A 30 19.59 -25.72 -32.95
CA ALA A 30 18.81 -26.61 -32.09
C ALA A 30 17.44 -25.99 -31.80
N VAL A 31 16.44 -26.32 -32.63
CA VAL A 31 15.03 -26.04 -32.35
C VAL A 31 14.51 -27.07 -31.35
N GLY A 32 15.11 -27.10 -30.17
CA GLY A 32 14.45 -27.55 -28.95
C GLY A 32 14.00 -26.29 -28.22
N ALA A 33 12.77 -26.26 -27.72
CA ALA A 33 12.24 -25.12 -26.98
C ALA A 33 13.29 -24.63 -25.96
N PRO A 34 13.60 -23.32 -25.91
CA PRO A 34 14.61 -22.82 -24.98
C PRO A 34 14.20 -23.24 -23.57
N ALA A 35 15.09 -23.96 -22.87
CA ALA A 35 14.88 -24.29 -21.47
C ALA A 35 14.74 -22.96 -20.73
N ALA A 36 13.58 -22.73 -20.11
CA ALA A 36 13.28 -21.50 -19.40
C ALA A 36 14.37 -21.24 -18.36
N GLY A 37 15.14 -20.17 -18.56
CA GLY A 37 16.13 -19.73 -17.60
C GLY A 37 15.45 -19.24 -16.32
N PRO A 38 16.19 -19.07 -15.20
CA PRO A 38 15.65 -18.56 -13.94
C PRO A 38 15.02 -17.15 -14.00
N ARG A 39 15.06 -16.51 -15.17
CA ARG A 39 14.49 -15.18 -15.45
C ARG A 39 13.40 -15.21 -16.52
N ASP A 40 13.07 -16.38 -17.05
CA ASP A 40 12.01 -16.55 -18.03
C ASP A 40 10.70 -16.86 -17.28
N TYR A 41 10.13 -15.81 -16.68
CA TYR A 41 8.80 -15.91 -16.08
C TYR A 41 7.77 -16.00 -17.21
N VAL A 42 6.90 -17.00 -17.13
CA VAL A 42 5.68 -17.02 -17.94
C VAL A 42 4.84 -15.83 -17.48
N LEU A 43 4.45 -14.95 -18.42
CA LEU A 43 3.49 -13.89 -18.10
C LEU A 43 2.26 -14.56 -17.50
N ALA A 44 1.88 -14.14 -16.29
CA ALA A 44 0.66 -14.61 -15.64
C ALA A 44 -0.51 -14.45 -16.61
N ASP A 45 -1.35 -15.47 -16.71
CA ASP A 45 -2.56 -15.42 -17.52
C ASP A 45 -3.43 -14.27 -17.01
N PRO A 46 -3.91 -13.34 -17.85
CA PRO A 46 -4.85 -12.30 -17.41
C PRO A 46 -6.14 -12.87 -16.79
N ALA A 47 -6.41 -14.17 -16.92
CA ALA A 47 -7.46 -14.85 -16.17
C ALA A 47 -7.17 -15.05 -14.67
N ASP A 48 -5.90 -14.96 -14.24
CA ASP A 48 -5.45 -15.02 -12.84
C ASP A 48 -5.35 -13.62 -12.20
N ASP A 49 -6.11 -12.65 -12.71
CA ASP A 49 -6.20 -11.33 -12.08
C ASP A 49 -6.77 -11.48 -10.67
N PHE A 50 -5.98 -11.11 -9.67
CA PHE A 50 -6.44 -11.00 -8.29
C PHE A 50 -7.60 -9.99 -8.26
N VAL A 51 -8.82 -10.49 -8.02
CA VAL A 51 -10.01 -9.66 -7.78
C VAL A 51 -10.22 -9.61 -6.26
N PRO A 52 -9.78 -8.53 -5.58
CA PRO A 52 -10.08 -8.37 -4.17
C PRO A 52 -11.59 -8.41 -3.97
N THR A 53 -12.05 -9.26 -3.05
CA THR A 53 -13.47 -9.25 -2.67
C THR A 53 -13.79 -7.89 -2.04
N ALA A 54 -14.91 -7.28 -2.46
CA ALA A 54 -15.31 -5.99 -1.91
C ALA A 54 -15.46 -6.08 -0.39
N PRO A 55 -14.88 -5.14 0.39
CA PRO A 55 -14.94 -5.21 1.83
C PRO A 55 -16.39 -5.18 2.32
N PRO A 56 -16.74 -5.94 3.36
CA PRO A 56 -18.10 -5.97 3.89
C PRO A 56 -18.53 -4.57 4.32
N ILE A 57 -19.63 -4.08 3.73
CA ILE A 57 -20.16 -2.74 3.99
C ILE A 57 -20.85 -2.74 5.37
N SER A 58 -20.10 -2.54 6.44
CA SER A 58 -20.70 -2.39 7.78
C SER A 58 -21.26 -0.97 7.97
N SER A 59 -22.56 -0.80 7.72
CA SER A 59 -23.25 0.49 7.92
C SER A 59 -23.22 0.96 9.38
N GLY A 60 -23.23 0.02 10.33
CA GLY A 60 -23.21 0.32 11.77
C GLY A 60 -21.86 0.76 12.34
N ALA A 61 -20.74 0.45 11.68
CA ALA A 61 -19.43 0.92 12.12
C ALA A 61 -19.26 2.42 11.83
N ARG A 62 -19.74 2.88 10.68
CA ARG A 62 -19.65 4.29 10.26
C ARG A 62 -20.37 5.22 11.22
N SER A 63 -21.57 4.86 11.68
CA SER A 63 -22.35 5.72 12.58
C SER A 63 -21.67 5.91 13.94
N ARG A 64 -21.06 4.85 14.51
CA ARG A 64 -20.32 4.93 15.78
C ARG A 64 -19.06 5.78 15.67
N VAL A 65 -18.32 5.66 14.56
CA VAL A 65 -17.12 6.46 14.33
C VAL A 65 -17.47 7.95 14.19
N VAL A 66 -18.53 8.28 13.43
CA VAL A 66 -19.03 9.66 13.30
C VAL A 66 -19.50 10.21 14.65
N ALA A 67 -20.27 9.43 15.41
CA ALA A 67 -20.70 9.83 16.74
C ALA A 67 -19.51 10.04 17.70
N GLY A 68 -18.50 9.19 17.63
CA GLY A 68 -17.26 9.32 18.39
C GLY A 68 -16.54 10.64 18.09
N TRP A 69 -16.39 10.99 16.82
CA TRP A 69 -15.79 12.27 16.40
C TRP A 69 -16.62 13.48 16.82
N LEU A 70 -17.95 13.42 16.69
CA LEU A 70 -18.84 14.49 17.14
C LEU A 70 -18.75 14.71 18.65
N LEU A 71 -18.72 13.63 19.44
CA LEU A 71 -18.59 13.71 20.88
C LEU A 71 -17.20 14.18 21.33
N LEU A 72 -16.15 13.70 20.66
CA LEU A 72 -14.78 14.11 20.96
C LEU A 72 -14.56 15.59 20.62
N GLY A 73 -14.88 15.99 19.39
CA GLY A 73 -14.72 17.36 18.93
C GLY A 73 -15.68 18.33 19.61
N GLY A 74 -16.97 17.97 19.68
CA GLY A 74 -17.98 18.76 20.36
C GLY A 74 -17.71 18.90 21.86
N GLY A 75 -17.28 17.83 22.52
CA GLY A 75 -16.89 17.83 23.92
C GLY A 75 -15.68 18.74 24.18
N LEU A 76 -14.66 18.68 23.33
CA LEU A 76 -13.49 19.56 23.42
C LEU A 76 -13.88 21.03 23.25
N ILE A 77 -14.66 21.34 22.21
CA ILE A 77 -15.12 22.70 21.94
C ILE A 77 -15.93 23.22 23.12
N LEU A 78 -16.90 22.44 23.63
CA LEU A 78 -17.72 22.84 24.78
C LEU A 78 -16.88 23.03 26.05
N ALA A 79 -15.89 22.16 26.30
CA ALA A 79 -15.00 22.29 27.45
C ALA A 79 -14.15 23.57 27.38
N VAL A 80 -13.59 23.88 26.20
CA VAL A 80 -12.85 25.13 25.97
C VAL A 80 -13.78 26.33 26.12
N LEU A 81 -14.96 26.29 25.50
CA LEU A 81 -15.91 27.39 25.55
C LEU A 81 -16.38 27.66 26.98
N ALA A 82 -16.67 26.60 27.74
CA ALA A 82 -17.05 26.69 29.14
C ALA A 82 -15.91 27.18 30.02
N SER A 83 -14.66 26.82 29.72
CA SER A 83 -13.51 27.26 30.49
C SER A 83 -13.14 28.74 30.25
N VAL A 84 -13.27 29.21 29.02
CA VAL A 84 -12.82 30.55 28.61
C VAL A 84 -13.93 31.59 28.75
N PHE A 85 -15.16 31.26 28.36
CA PHE A 85 -16.24 32.23 28.21
C PHE A 85 -17.32 32.13 29.30
N LEU A 86 -17.46 30.98 29.97
CA LEU A 86 -18.48 30.78 31.00
C LEU A 86 -17.89 30.88 32.40
N THR A 87 -18.69 31.43 33.34
CA THR A 87 -18.34 31.50 34.76
C THR A 87 -19.49 30.98 35.62
N GLY A 88 -19.18 30.64 36.88
CA GLY A 88 -20.17 30.18 37.86
C GLY A 88 -20.91 28.90 37.45
N LEU A 89 -22.25 28.90 37.65
CA LEU A 89 -23.10 27.73 37.43
C LEU A 89 -23.12 27.29 35.95
N ALA A 90 -23.08 28.24 35.01
CA ALA A 90 -23.10 27.96 33.57
C ALA A 90 -21.86 27.18 33.11
N ARG A 91 -20.69 27.49 33.68
CA ARG A 91 -19.45 26.74 33.41
C ARG A 91 -19.58 25.27 33.80
N SER A 92 -20.19 24.98 34.94
CA SER A 92 -20.38 23.60 35.39
C SER A 92 -21.41 22.87 34.54
N LEU A 93 -22.52 23.52 34.21
CA LEU A 93 -23.59 22.94 33.40
C LEU A 93 -23.17 22.59 31.97
N VAL A 94 -22.24 23.34 31.37
CA VAL A 94 -21.76 23.10 30.00
C VAL A 94 -20.43 22.35 29.98
N GLY A 95 -19.53 22.65 30.91
CA GLY A 95 -18.19 22.07 30.95
C GLY A 95 -18.17 20.60 31.37
N LEU A 96 -18.98 20.21 32.35
CA LEU A 96 -19.08 18.80 32.78
C LEU A 96 -19.58 17.87 31.66
N PRO A 97 -20.71 18.15 30.98
CA PRO A 97 -21.13 17.32 29.86
C PRO A 97 -20.17 17.41 28.67
N GLY A 98 -19.48 18.55 28.45
CA GLY A 98 -18.42 18.65 27.45
C GLY A 98 -17.27 17.68 27.72
N LEU A 99 -16.77 17.65 28.96
CA LEU A 99 -15.74 16.71 29.41
C LEU A 99 -16.20 15.25 29.34
N ALA A 100 -17.43 14.97 29.77
CA ALA A 100 -18.01 13.63 29.69
C ALA A 100 -18.16 13.19 28.22
N GLY A 101 -18.64 14.07 27.35
CA GLY A 101 -18.73 13.83 25.91
C GLY A 101 -17.37 13.55 25.28
N LEU A 102 -16.34 14.31 25.67
CA LEU A 102 -14.97 14.08 25.21
C LEU A 102 -14.46 12.69 25.61
N ALA A 103 -14.63 12.30 26.88
CA ALA A 103 -14.21 10.99 27.36
C ALA A 103 -14.96 9.85 26.66
N VAL A 104 -16.29 9.97 26.52
CA VAL A 104 -17.12 8.96 25.84
C VAL A 104 -16.77 8.87 24.35
N GLY A 105 -16.61 10.01 23.67
CA GLY A 105 -16.21 10.06 22.26
C GLY A 105 -14.86 9.37 22.03
N PHE A 106 -13.89 9.62 22.91
CA PHE A 106 -12.59 8.96 22.88
C PHE A 106 -12.70 7.44 23.04
N VAL A 107 -13.46 6.96 24.03
CA VAL A 107 -13.68 5.52 24.24
C VAL A 107 -14.39 4.87 23.05
N LEU A 108 -15.39 5.55 22.47
CA LEU A 108 -16.09 5.06 21.27
C LEU A 108 -15.14 4.90 20.08
N LEU A 109 -14.26 5.88 19.85
CA LEU A 109 -13.24 5.80 18.80
C LEU A 109 -12.29 4.63 19.05
N LEU A 110 -11.77 4.50 20.26
CA LEU A 110 -10.82 3.45 20.63
C LEU A 110 -11.41 2.04 20.44
N THR A 111 -12.66 1.86 20.89
CA THR A 111 -13.38 0.58 20.71
C THR A 111 -13.75 0.30 19.25
N SER A 112 -14.01 1.34 18.45
CA SER A 112 -14.27 1.19 17.02
C SER A 112 -13.02 0.75 16.25
N MET A 113 -11.84 1.31 16.56
CA MET A 113 -10.58 0.93 15.93
C MET A 113 -10.20 -0.51 16.27
N ARG A 114 -10.31 -0.90 17.53
CA ARG A 114 -9.98 -2.27 17.96
C ARG A 114 -10.83 -3.33 17.27
N ARG A 115 -12.08 -3.00 16.92
CA ARG A 115 -12.98 -3.91 16.19
C ARG A 115 -12.63 -4.01 14.70
N ALA A 116 -12.10 -2.96 14.09
CA ALA A 116 -11.66 -2.99 12.69
C ALA A 116 -10.48 -3.94 12.51
N SER A 117 -9.45 -3.87 13.36
CA SER A 117 -8.27 -4.74 13.27
C SER A 117 -8.56 -6.23 13.50
N ALA A 118 -9.65 -6.55 14.20
CA ALA A 118 -10.06 -7.94 14.40
C ALA A 118 -10.78 -8.54 13.17
N ALA A 119 -11.30 -7.70 12.26
CA ALA A 119 -11.92 -8.16 11.02
C ALA A 119 -10.88 -8.42 9.92
N ASP A 120 -9.77 -7.68 9.92
CA ASP A 120 -8.68 -7.86 8.95
C ASP A 120 -7.78 -9.07 9.27
N ALA A 121 -7.90 -9.68 10.46
CA ALA A 121 -7.13 -10.85 10.87
C ALA A 121 -7.60 -12.18 10.24
N ASP A 122 -8.73 -12.17 9.52
CA ASP A 122 -9.28 -13.32 8.79
C ASP A 122 -8.94 -13.25 7.28
N ASP A 123 -8.12 -12.29 6.86
CA ASP A 123 -7.60 -12.22 5.50
C ASP A 123 -6.51 -13.29 5.37
N GLY A 124 -6.84 -14.38 4.66
CA GLY A 124 -6.11 -15.64 4.58
C GLY A 124 -4.71 -15.56 3.97
N ALA A 125 -3.81 -14.79 4.58
CA ALA A 125 -2.38 -14.81 4.34
C ALA A 125 -1.81 -16.12 4.88
N VAL A 126 -1.96 -17.19 4.10
CA VAL A 126 -1.15 -18.41 4.25
C VAL A 126 0.19 -18.17 3.56
N VAL A 127 1.24 -18.01 4.37
CA VAL A 127 2.65 -18.10 3.94
C VAL A 127 3.03 -19.53 3.61
#